data_AF-A0A944GHQ8-F1
#
_entry.id   AF-A0A944GHQ8-F1
#
_cell.length_a   1.000
_cell.length_b   1.000
_cell.length_c   1.000
_cell.angle_alpha   90.00
_cell.angle_beta   90.00
_cell.angle_gamma   90.00
#
_symmetry.space_group_name_H-M   'P 1'
#
loop_
_entity.id
_entity.type
_entity.pdbx_description
1 polymer ?
#
loop_
_entity_poly.entity_id
_entity_poly.type
_entity_poly.pdbx_seq_one_letter_code
_entity_poly.pdbx_strand_id
1 'polypeptide(L)'
;MELARDFDYPLEQDGVKRKYRRLKQVRIETKDEAVSYMQSRGISEEVTKRYKLTVQNEKPNILVFPFFDENGIMVSAKYRKTDFVKGRDKNKEWFEKETKPILFGMMQCKDFKRLIITEGQIDSLTVAECGFDNAVSVPTGAKGLTWINNCYDWVSQFEEIVVFGDCEKNKITLADDIVSRFPLKIIKVVRQADYLGEKDANDILRKYGRDAVRCCIENAEIKPVRAVKPLASVKKADLSGMERIKTGIYDIDKTIGGMYLGQLILITGKRGEGKSTLASQIFANAIDQGYSAFAYSGELPDYHFKNWLDLQISGSQNIQERQNEYGETDYWLSDKTVEIINDWYAEKAYIFDNNVMLDELAVDGRKNESGEEITLLGAMQQAVCRYGIKFVLLDNLMTALDVEPTSDLYRAQSEFVKKVKSIAVRLNIVVVLIAHPKKEQDGKELDNDSVSGSSDITNAVDVVMTYSGNNGEDKETYQSLIGITKNRLTGRKLLKDNRVKVRYSEKSKRIVCDNDNPNKVYGCFKSIEQPADIYEPPF
;
A
#
# COMPACT_ATOMS: atom_id res chain seq x y z
N MET A 1 32.52 -23.24 6.63
CA MET A 1 31.90 -22.60 7.81
C MET A 1 32.29 -21.12 7.83
N GLU A 2 32.10 -20.42 6.73
CA GLU A 2 32.38 -18.99 6.52
C GLU A 2 31.51 -18.60 5.32
N LEU A 3 30.41 -17.86 5.53
CA LEU A 3 29.54 -17.17 4.53
C LEU A 3 28.19 -16.74 5.15
N ALA A 4 27.88 -17.12 6.39
CA ALA A 4 26.62 -16.78 7.07
C ALA A 4 26.75 -15.69 8.15
N ARG A 5 27.80 -14.84 8.10
CA ARG A 5 28.04 -13.79 9.12
C ARG A 5 27.61 -12.37 8.70
N ASP A 6 27.17 -12.16 7.46
CA ASP A 6 27.00 -10.80 6.91
C ASP A 6 25.56 -10.28 6.86
N PHE A 7 24.61 -10.87 7.60
CA PHE A 7 23.26 -10.29 7.70
C PHE A 7 22.78 -10.30 9.15
N ASP A 8 22.66 -9.09 9.72
CA ASP A 8 22.04 -8.79 11.01
C ASP A 8 20.56 -9.21 11.03
N TYR A 9 20.33 -10.50 11.18
CA TYR A 9 19.10 -11.01 11.78
C TYR A 9 19.32 -11.05 13.29
N PRO A 10 18.38 -10.57 14.12
CA PRO A 10 18.44 -10.80 15.55
C PRO A 10 18.26 -12.31 15.78
N LEU A 11 19.38 -13.02 15.87
CA LEU A 11 19.46 -14.31 16.52
C LEU A 11 19.14 -14.05 17.99
N GLU A 12 17.93 -14.35 18.42
CA GLU A 12 17.61 -14.32 19.85
C GLU A 12 18.60 -15.22 20.61
N GLN A 13 19.44 -14.54 21.40
CA GLN A 13 20.21 -15.01 22.55
C GLN A 13 21.08 -16.26 22.35
N ASP A 14 22.36 -16.00 22.10
CA ASP A 14 23.44 -16.80 22.68
C ASP A 14 23.14 -17.05 24.18
N GLY A 15 22.95 -18.30 24.60
CA GLY A 15 23.09 -18.61 26.03
C GLY A 15 22.51 -19.90 26.61
N VAL A 16 21.45 -20.53 26.07
CA VAL A 16 20.93 -21.79 26.66
C VAL A 16 20.42 -22.75 25.58
N LYS A 17 21.25 -23.71 25.15
CA LYS A 17 20.76 -24.86 24.36
C LYS A 17 19.81 -25.68 25.25
N ARG A 18 18.51 -25.64 24.94
CA ARG A 18 17.49 -26.47 25.60
C ARG A 18 17.92 -27.94 25.55
N LYS A 19 18.13 -28.55 26.72
CA LYS A 19 18.46 -29.98 26.82
C LYS A 19 17.20 -30.79 26.55
N TYR A 20 17.22 -31.61 25.51
CA TYR A 20 16.15 -32.55 25.19
C TYR A 20 16.44 -33.92 25.78
N ARG A 21 15.39 -34.59 26.26
CA ARG A 21 15.43 -35.97 26.74
C ARG A 21 15.71 -36.92 25.56
N ARG A 22 16.69 -37.80 25.72
CA ARG A 22 16.99 -38.86 24.74
C ARG A 22 16.09 -40.06 24.98
N LEU A 23 15.55 -40.63 23.90
CA LEU A 23 14.75 -41.85 23.96
C LEU A 23 15.65 -43.09 23.95
N LYS A 24 15.20 -44.15 24.63
CA LYS A 24 15.83 -45.47 24.56
C LYS A 24 15.67 -46.01 23.15
N GLN A 25 16.77 -46.40 22.52
CA GLN A 25 16.74 -46.99 21.19
C GLN A 25 16.25 -48.44 21.31
N VAL A 26 15.06 -48.70 20.77
CA VAL A 26 14.43 -50.02 20.77
C VAL A 26 14.14 -50.43 19.34
N ARG A 27 14.21 -51.73 19.06
CA ARG A 27 13.77 -52.26 17.77
C ARG A 27 12.25 -52.10 17.70
N ILE A 28 11.78 -51.31 16.75
CA ILE A 28 10.36 -51.10 16.50
C ILE A 28 9.93 -52.07 15.41
N GLU A 29 8.96 -52.91 15.74
CA GLU A 29 8.28 -53.78 14.80
C GLU A 29 6.89 -53.22 14.50
N THR A 30 6.56 -53.16 13.20
CA THR A 30 5.25 -52.74 12.74
C THR A 30 4.25 -53.84 13.01
N LYS A 31 3.18 -53.50 13.72
CA LYS A 31 2.10 -54.43 14.09
C LYS A 31 0.92 -54.32 13.13
N ASP A 32 0.14 -55.39 13.05
CA ASP A 32 -0.98 -55.52 12.11
C ASP A 32 -2.06 -54.46 12.34
N GLU A 33 -2.28 -54.00 13.59
CA GLU A 33 -3.24 -52.94 13.88
C GLU A 33 -2.82 -51.59 13.29
N ALA A 34 -1.51 -51.30 13.26
CA ALA A 34 -1.00 -50.11 12.59
C ALA A 34 -1.21 -50.22 11.07
N VAL A 35 -0.92 -51.39 10.50
CA VAL A 35 -1.12 -51.67 9.06
C VAL A 35 -2.59 -51.50 8.69
N SER A 36 -3.49 -52.12 9.44
CA SER A 36 -4.94 -52.05 9.19
C SER A 36 -5.45 -50.60 9.24
N TYR A 37 -5.02 -49.83 10.24
CA TYR A 37 -5.39 -48.41 10.31
C TYR A 37 -4.83 -47.61 9.13
N MET A 38 -3.57 -47.82 8.74
CA MET A 38 -2.95 -47.10 7.63
C MET A 38 -3.58 -47.46 6.28
N GLN A 39 -3.97 -48.72 6.08
CA GLN A 39 -4.72 -49.17 4.90
C GLN A 39 -6.08 -48.48 4.80
N SER A 40 -6.78 -48.23 5.91
CA SER A 40 -8.03 -47.45 5.92
C SER A 40 -7.85 -45.99 5.44
N ARG A 41 -6.60 -45.50 5.48
CA ARG A 41 -6.19 -44.18 5.01
C ARG A 41 -5.55 -44.23 3.61
N GLY A 42 -5.58 -45.39 2.94
CA GLY A 42 -5.01 -45.58 1.60
C GLY A 42 -3.50 -45.76 1.56
N ILE A 43 -2.85 -46.01 2.69
CA ILE A 43 -1.40 -46.19 2.79
C ILE A 43 -1.07 -47.68 2.87
N SER A 44 -0.12 -48.12 2.05
CA SER A 44 0.26 -49.53 1.94
C SER A 44 0.98 -50.05 3.19
N GLU A 45 0.98 -51.36 3.35
CA GLU A 45 1.79 -52.04 4.36
C GLU A 45 3.29 -51.76 4.15
N GLU A 46 3.73 -51.65 2.89
CA GLU A 46 5.12 -51.34 2.55
C GLU A 46 5.55 -49.99 3.12
N VAL A 47 4.76 -48.93 2.88
CA VAL A 47 5.05 -47.59 3.44
C VAL A 47 4.94 -47.61 4.96
N THR A 48 3.95 -48.31 5.52
CA THR A 48 3.78 -48.45 6.98
C THR A 48 5.02 -49.07 7.64
N LYS A 49 5.55 -50.15 7.06
CA LYS A 49 6.78 -50.82 7.52
C LYS A 49 8.02 -49.96 7.29
N ARG A 50 8.14 -49.30 6.14
CA ARG A 50 9.26 -48.42 5.79
C ARG A 50 9.44 -47.27 6.79
N TYR A 51 8.34 -46.72 7.29
CA TYR A 51 8.33 -45.67 8.31
C TYR A 51 8.26 -46.19 9.76
N LYS A 52 8.31 -47.52 9.94
CA LYS A 52 8.30 -48.20 11.25
C LYS A 52 7.10 -47.80 12.12
N LEU A 53 5.94 -47.57 11.51
CA LEU A 53 4.72 -47.24 12.25
C LEU A 53 4.28 -48.45 13.08
N THR A 54 3.79 -48.21 14.29
CA THR A 54 3.38 -49.29 15.20
C THR A 54 2.27 -48.82 16.15
N VAL A 55 1.78 -49.69 17.01
CA VAL A 55 0.84 -49.35 18.09
C VAL A 55 1.41 -49.68 19.46
N GLN A 56 0.96 -48.99 20.51
CA GLN A 56 1.39 -49.29 21.89
C GLN A 56 1.04 -50.74 22.28
N ASN A 57 1.92 -51.40 23.03
CA ASN A 57 1.74 -52.79 23.47
C ASN A 57 0.45 -53.02 24.26
N GLU A 58 0.15 -52.13 25.21
CA GLU A 58 -1.01 -52.27 26.09
C GLU A 58 -2.28 -51.61 25.50
N LYS A 59 -2.12 -50.76 24.49
CA LYS A 59 -3.19 -49.93 23.92
C LYS A 59 -3.09 -49.91 22.40
N PRO A 60 -3.55 -50.99 21.72
CA PRO A 60 -3.43 -51.11 20.28
C PRO A 60 -4.20 -50.04 19.50
N ASN A 61 -5.14 -49.34 20.15
CA ASN A 61 -5.83 -48.20 19.56
C ASN A 61 -4.99 -46.90 19.51
N ILE A 62 -3.78 -46.89 20.08
CA ILE A 62 -2.86 -45.76 20.02
C ILE A 62 -1.77 -46.04 18.99
N LEU A 63 -1.89 -45.39 17.84
CA LEU A 63 -0.90 -45.40 16.76
C LEU A 63 0.32 -44.53 17.13
N VAL A 64 1.50 -45.01 16.78
CA VAL A 64 2.80 -44.38 17.05
C VAL A 64 3.48 -44.03 15.73
N PHE A 65 3.82 -42.75 15.58
CA PHE A 65 4.67 -42.21 14.53
C PHE A 65 6.06 -41.93 15.10
N PRO A 66 7.05 -42.82 14.90
CA PRO A 66 8.42 -42.57 15.34
C PRO A 66 9.13 -41.54 14.45
N PHE A 67 9.87 -40.63 15.08
CA PHE A 67 10.66 -39.60 14.40
C PHE A 67 12.13 -40.00 14.47
N PHE A 68 12.72 -40.27 13.31
CA PHE A 68 14.13 -40.59 13.16
C PHE A 68 14.87 -39.41 12.53
N ASP A 69 16.09 -39.13 12.99
CA ASP A 69 16.99 -38.21 12.30
C ASP A 69 17.56 -38.84 11.01
N GLU A 70 18.37 -38.07 10.28
CA GLU A 70 19.00 -38.50 9.03
C GLU A 70 19.95 -39.71 9.18
N ASN A 71 20.38 -40.02 10.41
CA ASN A 71 21.25 -41.15 10.72
C ASN A 71 20.46 -42.38 11.23
N GLY A 72 19.12 -42.29 11.25
CA GLY A 72 18.25 -43.37 11.69
C GLY A 72 18.14 -43.52 13.21
N ILE A 73 18.54 -42.52 13.99
CA ILE A 73 18.40 -42.50 15.45
C ILE A 73 17.00 -41.98 15.79
N MET A 74 16.27 -42.69 16.65
CA MET A 74 14.95 -42.25 17.09
C MET A 74 15.07 -41.09 18.09
N VAL A 75 14.56 -39.93 17.69
CA VAL A 75 14.65 -38.68 18.47
C VAL A 75 13.36 -38.38 19.22
N SER A 76 12.21 -38.70 18.63
CA SER A 76 10.89 -38.44 19.21
C SER A 76 9.84 -39.44 18.72
N ALA A 77 8.62 -39.34 19.26
CA ALA A 77 7.45 -40.03 18.78
C ALA A 77 6.22 -39.12 18.88
N LYS A 78 5.28 -39.31 17.96
CA LYS A 78 3.94 -38.73 18.06
C LYS A 78 2.92 -39.85 18.16
N TYR A 79 1.91 -39.64 18.97
CA TYR A 79 0.87 -40.61 19.26
C TYR A 79 -0.47 -40.11 18.74
N ARG A 80 -1.27 -41.02 18.19
CA ARG A 80 -2.62 -40.73 17.71
C ARG A 80 -3.58 -41.79 18.20
N LYS A 81 -4.72 -41.35 18.74
CA LYS A 81 -5.83 -42.24 19.06
C LYS A 81 -6.63 -42.53 17.80
N THR A 82 -6.70 -43.80 17.40
CA THR A 82 -7.35 -44.25 16.15
C THR A 82 -8.88 -44.22 16.25
N ASP A 83 -9.44 -44.39 17.45
CA ASP A 83 -10.87 -44.40 17.76
C ASP A 83 -11.34 -43.11 18.45
N PHE A 84 -10.71 -41.97 18.15
CA PHE A 84 -11.00 -40.70 18.83
C PHE A 84 -12.45 -40.23 18.64
N VAL A 85 -13.12 -39.91 19.74
CA VAL A 85 -14.47 -39.32 19.76
C VAL A 85 -14.43 -37.96 20.47
N LYS A 86 -14.84 -36.91 19.75
CA LYS A 86 -14.91 -35.54 20.27
C LYS A 86 -15.90 -35.46 21.44
N GLY A 87 -15.48 -34.94 22.59
CA GLY A 87 -16.29 -34.84 23.81
C GLY A 87 -16.09 -36.00 24.80
N ARG A 88 -15.71 -37.19 24.32
CA ARG A 88 -15.31 -38.33 25.17
C ARG A 88 -13.82 -38.29 25.49
N ASP A 89 -13.01 -38.04 24.46
CA ASP A 89 -11.57 -38.17 24.51
C ASP A 89 -10.88 -36.81 24.65
N LYS A 90 -9.86 -36.75 25.51
CA LYS A 90 -9.15 -35.50 25.82
C LYS A 90 -8.38 -34.96 24.62
N ASN A 91 -7.53 -35.79 24.01
CA ASN A 91 -6.68 -35.41 22.88
C ASN A 91 -6.77 -36.46 21.77
N LYS A 92 -6.88 -36.00 20.52
CA LYS A 92 -6.77 -36.86 19.33
C LYS A 92 -5.32 -37.29 19.07
N GLU A 93 -4.38 -36.37 19.28
CA GLU A 93 -2.94 -36.57 19.09
C GLU A 93 -2.13 -35.86 20.16
N TRP A 94 -0.95 -36.38 20.48
CA TRP A 94 0.02 -35.73 21.36
C TRP A 94 1.45 -36.13 20.99
N PHE A 95 2.40 -35.27 21.35
CA PHE A 95 3.82 -35.44 21.07
C PHE A 95 4.57 -35.94 22.32
N GLU A 96 5.64 -36.71 22.13
CA GLU A 96 6.47 -37.21 23.22
C GLU A 96 7.12 -36.05 24.00
N LYS A 97 6.97 -36.06 25.32
CA LYS A 97 7.37 -34.91 26.16
C LYS A 97 8.89 -34.72 26.17
N GLU A 98 9.30 -33.46 26.17
CA GLU A 98 10.69 -33.02 26.34
C GLU A 98 11.68 -33.58 25.31
N THR A 99 11.19 -34.05 24.16
CA THR A 99 12.02 -34.55 23.06
C THR A 99 12.29 -33.44 22.03
N LYS A 100 13.36 -33.60 21.24
CA LYS A 100 13.75 -32.62 20.22
C LYS A 100 12.76 -32.68 19.05
N PRO A 101 12.03 -31.59 18.73
CA PRO A 101 11.13 -31.57 17.59
C PRO A 101 11.95 -31.56 16.29
N ILE A 102 11.82 -32.62 15.50
CA ILE A 102 12.40 -32.76 14.17
C ILE A 102 11.28 -33.06 13.16
N LEU A 103 11.60 -33.04 11.87
CA LEU A 103 10.66 -33.43 10.82
C LEU A 103 10.44 -34.96 10.82
N PHE A 104 9.20 -35.38 10.62
CA PHE A 104 8.92 -36.81 10.38
C PHE A 104 9.29 -37.17 8.95
N GLY A 105 9.99 -38.28 8.73
CA GLY A 105 10.38 -38.75 7.40
C GLY A 105 11.81 -38.40 6.97
N MET A 106 12.61 -37.74 7.82
CA MET A 106 13.99 -37.34 7.49
C MET A 106 14.87 -38.53 7.08
N MET A 107 14.76 -39.66 7.80
CA MET A 107 15.52 -40.89 7.52
C MET A 107 15.28 -41.46 6.11
N GLN A 108 14.13 -41.16 5.49
CA GLN A 108 13.76 -41.70 4.18
C GLN A 108 14.26 -40.86 3.01
N CYS A 109 14.62 -39.59 3.25
CA CYS A 109 15.00 -38.66 2.20
C CYS A 109 16.37 -38.98 1.60
N LYS A 110 16.52 -38.73 0.30
CA LYS A 110 17.71 -39.00 -0.52
C LYS A 110 18.01 -37.82 -1.44
N ASP A 111 19.24 -37.76 -1.95
CA ASP A 111 19.71 -36.94 -3.08
C ASP A 111 19.50 -35.41 -3.00
N PHE A 112 18.95 -34.87 -1.92
CA PHE A 112 18.80 -33.44 -1.62
C PHE A 112 18.34 -32.52 -2.79
N LYS A 113 17.61 -33.05 -3.79
CA LYS A 113 17.11 -32.24 -4.91
C LYS A 113 15.85 -31.47 -4.56
N ARG A 114 14.79 -32.21 -4.22
CA ARG A 114 13.47 -31.67 -3.89
C ARG A 114 12.99 -32.24 -2.57
N LEU A 115 12.54 -31.38 -1.67
CA LEU A 115 11.86 -31.75 -0.42
C LEU A 115 10.39 -31.36 -0.48
N ILE A 116 9.49 -32.26 -0.10
CA ILE A 116 8.05 -31.97 0.01
C ILE A 116 7.68 -31.92 1.49
N ILE A 117 7.20 -30.76 1.95
CA ILE A 117 6.83 -30.53 3.35
C ILE A 117 5.30 -30.48 3.46
N THR A 118 4.73 -31.36 4.27
CA THR A 118 3.31 -31.43 4.59
C THR A 118 3.02 -31.02 6.04
N GLU A 119 1.75 -30.77 6.36
CA GLU A 119 1.34 -30.42 7.73
C GLU A 119 1.24 -31.67 8.64
N GLY A 120 0.57 -32.73 8.18
CA GLY A 120 0.34 -33.95 8.94
C GLY A 120 1.24 -35.13 8.55
N GLN A 121 1.43 -36.05 9.51
CA GLN A 121 2.20 -37.28 9.29
C GLN A 121 1.56 -38.18 8.22
N ILE A 122 0.23 -38.29 8.22
CA ILE A 122 -0.49 -39.08 7.22
C ILE A 122 -0.34 -38.46 5.82
N ASP A 123 -0.26 -37.13 5.72
CA ASP A 123 -0.04 -36.44 4.44
C ASP A 123 1.35 -36.72 3.88
N SER A 124 2.39 -36.67 4.73
CA SER A 124 3.74 -37.04 4.28
C SER A 124 3.82 -38.50 3.84
N LEU A 125 3.12 -39.41 4.52
CA LEU A 125 3.01 -40.81 4.11
C LEU A 125 2.22 -40.97 2.81
N THR A 126 1.20 -40.14 2.59
CA THR A 126 0.42 -40.10 1.35
C THR A 126 1.29 -39.68 0.17
N VAL A 127 2.13 -38.66 0.36
CA VAL A 127 3.09 -38.22 -0.64
C VAL A 127 4.12 -39.33 -0.95
N ALA A 128 4.61 -40.03 0.09
CA ALA A 128 5.51 -41.18 -0.07
C ALA A 128 4.83 -42.35 -0.82
N GLU A 129 3.57 -42.67 -0.51
CA GLU A 129 2.76 -43.70 -1.20
C GLU A 129 2.56 -43.37 -2.69
N CYS A 130 2.57 -42.08 -3.04
CA CYS A 130 2.47 -41.62 -4.43
C CYS A 130 3.81 -41.67 -5.20
N GLY A 131 4.90 -42.08 -4.54
CA GLY A 131 6.20 -42.29 -5.17
C GLY A 131 7.22 -41.17 -4.95
N PHE A 132 6.98 -40.26 -4.01
CA PHE A 132 7.94 -39.21 -3.66
C PHE A 132 8.62 -39.54 -2.32
N ASP A 133 9.84 -40.08 -2.38
CA ASP A 133 10.60 -40.50 -1.19
C ASP A 133 10.96 -39.32 -0.25
N ASN A 134 11.22 -38.13 -0.80
CA ASN A 134 11.61 -36.94 -0.05
C ASN A 134 10.41 -36.19 0.54
N ALA A 135 9.58 -36.91 1.29
CA ALA A 135 8.36 -36.40 1.90
C ALA A 135 8.50 -36.33 3.42
N VAL A 136 8.25 -35.14 3.97
CA VAL A 136 8.34 -34.89 5.41
C VAL A 136 7.13 -34.14 5.94
N SER A 137 6.86 -34.27 7.23
CA SER A 137 5.82 -33.47 7.90
C SER A 137 6.33 -32.76 9.14
N VAL A 138 5.72 -31.62 9.43
CA VAL A 138 6.01 -30.84 10.66
C VAL A 138 5.48 -31.58 11.90
N PRO A 139 6.18 -31.52 13.04
CA PRO A 139 5.85 -32.33 14.22
C PRO A 139 4.55 -31.91 14.92
N THR A 140 4.23 -30.61 14.93
CA THR A 140 3.13 -30.03 15.72
C THR A 140 2.18 -29.15 14.91
N GLY A 141 2.04 -29.43 13.61
CA GLY A 141 1.18 -28.67 12.69
C GLY A 141 1.71 -27.26 12.39
N ALA A 142 0.90 -26.44 11.72
CA ALA A 142 1.32 -25.12 11.22
C ALA A 142 1.76 -24.12 12.30
N LYS A 143 1.33 -24.30 13.56
CA LYS A 143 1.59 -23.34 14.65
C LYS A 143 2.90 -23.61 15.41
N GLY A 144 3.58 -24.73 15.16
CA GLY A 144 4.78 -25.11 15.91
C GLY A 144 6.03 -25.14 15.05
N LEU A 145 6.68 -23.98 14.86
CA LEU A 145 7.87 -23.83 13.99
C LEU A 145 9.22 -24.09 14.68
N THR A 146 9.22 -24.59 15.92
CA THR A 146 10.45 -24.84 16.70
C THR A 146 11.37 -25.91 16.08
N TRP A 147 10.83 -26.75 15.18
CA TRP A 147 11.61 -27.71 14.41
C TRP A 147 12.55 -27.05 13.41
N ILE A 148 12.25 -25.83 12.94
CA ILE A 148 13.07 -25.14 11.94
C ILE A 148 14.49 -24.99 12.48
N ASN A 149 14.65 -24.48 13.70
CA ASN A 149 15.96 -24.32 14.34
C ASN A 149 16.73 -25.65 14.48
N ASN A 150 16.02 -26.77 14.58
CA ASN A 150 16.61 -28.08 14.77
C ASN A 150 17.00 -28.78 13.47
N CYS A 151 16.38 -28.39 12.36
CA CYS A 151 16.49 -29.03 11.04
C CYS A 151 16.93 -28.04 9.95
N TYR A 152 17.25 -26.79 10.28
CA TYR A 152 17.52 -25.71 9.31
C TYR A 152 18.62 -26.08 8.33
N ASP A 153 19.76 -26.54 8.85
CA ASP A 153 20.92 -26.91 8.02
C ASP A 153 20.59 -28.08 7.09
N TRP A 154 19.83 -29.05 7.59
CA TRP A 154 19.41 -30.22 6.82
C TRP A 154 18.41 -29.85 5.70
N VAL A 155 17.38 -29.06 6.01
CA VAL A 155 16.44 -28.56 4.98
C VAL A 155 17.16 -27.69 3.96
N SER A 156 18.16 -26.91 4.41
CA SER A 156 18.96 -26.04 3.54
C SER A 156 19.87 -26.80 2.58
N GLN A 157 20.05 -28.11 2.72
CA GLN A 157 20.76 -28.92 1.72
C GLN A 157 19.91 -29.12 0.47
N PHE A 158 18.58 -29.01 0.55
CA PHE A 158 17.70 -29.21 -0.60
C PHE A 158 17.74 -28.04 -1.58
N GLU A 159 17.74 -28.32 -2.89
CA GLU A 159 17.71 -27.27 -3.94
C GLU A 159 16.32 -26.60 -4.01
N GLU A 160 15.27 -27.40 -3.94
CA GLU A 160 13.87 -26.97 -4.04
C GLU A 160 13.01 -27.50 -2.89
N ILE A 161 12.10 -26.67 -2.40
CA ILE A 161 11.12 -27.03 -1.38
C ILE A 161 9.72 -26.86 -1.97
N VAL A 162 8.91 -27.91 -1.92
CA VAL A 162 7.48 -27.89 -2.25
C VAL A 162 6.68 -27.92 -0.96
N VAL A 163 5.83 -26.91 -0.75
CA VAL A 163 4.93 -26.84 0.40
C VAL A 163 3.57 -27.39 0.00
N PHE A 164 3.16 -28.47 0.67
CA PHE A 164 1.86 -29.11 0.53
C PHE A 164 1.16 -29.13 1.90
N GLY A 165 0.83 -27.93 2.39
CA GLY A 165 0.11 -27.73 3.66
C GLY A 165 -1.40 -28.03 3.54
N ASP A 166 -2.14 -27.80 4.62
CA ASP A 166 -3.60 -27.89 4.60
C ASP A 166 -4.19 -26.70 3.82
N CYS A 167 -5.22 -26.95 3.01
CA CYS A 167 -6.01 -25.90 2.39
C CYS A 167 -7.20 -25.54 3.30
N GLU A 168 -7.10 -24.42 4.01
CA GLU A 168 -8.16 -23.92 4.88
C GLU A 168 -8.45 -22.44 4.59
N LYS A 169 -9.73 -22.06 4.53
CA LYS A 169 -10.17 -20.67 4.36
C LYS A 169 -9.51 -19.95 3.16
N ASN A 170 -9.38 -20.63 2.02
CA ASN A 170 -8.69 -20.12 0.83
C ASN A 170 -7.21 -19.75 1.05
N LYS A 171 -6.54 -20.44 1.98
CA LYS A 171 -5.12 -20.28 2.25
C LYS A 171 -4.48 -21.65 2.41
N ILE A 172 -3.25 -21.77 1.93
CA ILE A 172 -2.42 -22.94 2.16
C ILE A 172 -1.55 -22.65 3.39
N THR A 173 -1.71 -23.47 4.42
CA THR A 173 -0.92 -23.36 5.65
C THR A 173 0.56 -23.62 5.38
N LEU A 174 1.44 -23.21 6.32
CA LEU A 174 2.91 -23.30 6.23
C LEU A 174 3.58 -22.51 5.10
N ALA A 175 2.85 -22.10 4.05
CA ALA A 175 3.43 -21.49 2.86
C ALA A 175 4.11 -20.14 3.14
N ASP A 176 3.55 -19.28 3.98
CA ASP A 176 4.19 -18.01 4.37
C ASP A 176 5.39 -18.24 5.28
N ASP A 177 5.27 -19.17 6.23
CA ASP A 177 6.32 -19.47 7.20
C ASP A 177 7.55 -20.06 6.53
N ILE A 178 7.39 -21.05 5.64
CA ILE A 178 8.52 -21.64 4.91
C ILE A 178 9.20 -20.61 3.99
N VAL A 179 8.42 -19.77 3.30
CA VAL A 179 8.96 -18.70 2.43
C VAL A 179 9.77 -17.68 3.21
N SER A 180 9.27 -17.24 4.37
CA SER A 180 10.01 -16.29 5.20
C SER A 180 11.26 -16.87 5.85
N ARG A 181 11.31 -18.18 6.10
CA ARG A 181 12.40 -18.84 6.83
C ARG A 181 13.50 -19.39 5.92
N PHE A 182 13.22 -19.68 4.65
CA PHE A 182 14.21 -20.16 3.68
C PHE A 182 14.31 -19.24 2.45
N PRO A 183 14.69 -17.96 2.62
CA PRO A 183 14.59 -16.95 1.56
C PRO A 183 15.51 -17.20 0.36
N LEU A 184 16.53 -18.05 0.50
CA LEU A 184 17.50 -18.38 -0.55
C LEU A 184 17.15 -19.67 -1.31
N LYS A 185 15.96 -20.24 -1.07
CA LYS A 185 15.53 -21.49 -1.71
C LYS A 185 14.43 -21.26 -2.72
N ILE A 186 14.40 -22.12 -3.74
CA ILE A 186 13.27 -22.19 -4.66
C ILE A 186 12.12 -22.82 -3.89
N ILE A 187 11.10 -22.03 -3.60
CA ILE A 187 9.92 -22.49 -2.86
C ILE A 187 8.72 -22.46 -3.78
N LYS A 188 8.15 -23.65 -3.97
CA LYS A 188 6.90 -23.87 -4.68
C LYS A 188 5.80 -24.20 -3.69
N VAL A 189 4.59 -23.76 -4.00
CA VAL A 189 3.39 -24.05 -3.20
C VAL A 189 2.40 -24.73 -4.12
N VAL A 190 1.81 -25.84 -3.67
CA VAL A 190 0.72 -26.51 -4.39
C VAL A 190 -0.38 -25.49 -4.68
N ARG A 191 -1.02 -25.54 -5.85
CA ARG A 191 -2.04 -24.55 -6.20
C ARG A 191 -3.35 -24.91 -5.51
N GLN A 192 -4.05 -23.91 -5.00
CA GLN A 192 -5.35 -24.14 -4.35
C GLN A 192 -6.34 -24.87 -5.27
N ALA A 193 -6.32 -24.59 -6.58
CA ALA A 193 -7.16 -25.28 -7.56
C ALA A 193 -6.88 -26.79 -7.64
N ASP A 194 -5.63 -27.22 -7.40
CA ASP A 194 -5.22 -28.62 -7.45
C ASP A 194 -5.64 -29.41 -6.20
N TYR A 195 -6.18 -28.77 -5.15
CA TYR A 195 -6.74 -29.47 -3.99
C TYR A 195 -8.12 -30.11 -4.27
N LEU A 196 -8.75 -29.80 -5.41
CA LEU A 196 -10.02 -30.39 -5.85
C LEU A 196 -11.15 -30.30 -4.79
N GLY A 197 -11.13 -29.23 -3.99
CA GLY A 197 -12.08 -28.98 -2.90
C GLY A 197 -11.79 -29.73 -1.60
N GLU A 198 -10.71 -30.51 -1.54
CA GLU A 198 -10.32 -31.25 -0.34
C GLU A 198 -9.36 -30.44 0.54
N LYS A 199 -9.22 -30.88 1.79
CA LYS A 199 -8.43 -30.18 2.79
C LYS A 199 -6.94 -30.50 2.69
N ASP A 200 -6.59 -31.79 2.63
CA ASP A 200 -5.22 -32.28 2.79
C ASP A 200 -4.87 -33.35 1.73
N ALA A 201 -3.60 -33.75 1.67
CA ALA A 201 -3.12 -34.69 0.67
C ALA A 201 -3.79 -36.07 0.82
N ASN A 202 -4.08 -36.50 2.05
CA ASN A 202 -4.72 -37.80 2.29
C ASN A 202 -6.16 -37.85 1.79
N ASP A 203 -6.94 -36.77 1.99
CA ASP A 203 -8.30 -36.68 1.48
C ASP A 203 -8.32 -36.68 -0.05
N ILE A 204 -7.35 -36.00 -0.70
CA ILE A 204 -7.16 -36.07 -2.17
C ILE A 204 -6.87 -37.50 -2.62
N LEU A 205 -5.94 -38.20 -1.95
CA LEU A 205 -5.60 -39.60 -2.29
C LEU A 205 -6.82 -40.52 -2.19
N ARG A 206 -7.58 -40.41 -1.10
CA ARG A 206 -8.71 -41.32 -0.83
C ARG A 206 -9.86 -41.14 -1.79
N LYS A 207 -10.04 -39.94 -2.35
CA LYS A 207 -11.16 -39.60 -3.24
C LYS A 207 -10.79 -39.65 -4.73
N TYR A 208 -9.59 -39.21 -5.10
CA TYR A 208 -9.18 -39.03 -6.50
C TYR A 208 -7.96 -39.88 -6.90
N GLY A 209 -7.34 -40.60 -5.96
CA GLY A 209 -6.24 -41.51 -6.24
C GLY A 209 -4.86 -40.84 -6.33
N ARG A 210 -3.85 -41.66 -6.64
CA ARG A 210 -2.42 -41.26 -6.59
C ARG A 210 -2.06 -40.19 -7.61
N ASP A 211 -2.63 -40.26 -8.81
CA ASP A 211 -2.29 -39.35 -9.90
C ASP A 211 -2.74 -37.91 -9.61
N ALA A 212 -3.84 -37.73 -8.86
CA ALA A 212 -4.26 -36.41 -8.39
C ALA A 212 -3.20 -35.79 -7.47
N VAL A 213 -2.70 -36.54 -6.48
CA VAL A 213 -1.65 -36.06 -5.55
C VAL A 213 -0.34 -35.75 -6.30
N ARG A 214 0.04 -36.58 -7.29
CA ARG A 214 1.20 -36.31 -8.15
C ARG A 214 1.04 -35.00 -8.93
N CYS A 215 -0.14 -34.81 -9.54
CA CYS A 215 -0.49 -33.59 -10.26
C CYS A 215 -0.33 -32.35 -9.36
N CYS A 216 -0.81 -32.39 -8.11
CA CYS A 216 -0.64 -31.30 -7.14
C CYS A 216 0.83 -30.89 -6.96
N ILE A 217 1.72 -31.87 -6.82
CA ILE A 217 3.15 -31.65 -6.54
C ILE A 217 3.89 -31.16 -7.78
N GLU A 218 3.62 -31.75 -8.95
CA GLU A 218 4.28 -31.39 -10.21
C GLU A 218 3.87 -29.99 -10.69
N ASN A 219 2.63 -29.60 -10.43
CA ASN A 219 2.08 -28.31 -10.79
C ASN A 219 2.32 -27.20 -9.75
N ALA A 220 3.01 -27.50 -8.64
CA ALA A 220 3.28 -26.51 -7.62
C ALA A 220 4.02 -25.29 -8.22
N GLU A 221 3.53 -24.09 -7.92
CA GLU A 221 4.02 -22.86 -8.53
C GLU A 221 4.94 -22.10 -7.57
N ILE A 222 5.93 -21.42 -8.14
CA ILE A 222 6.81 -20.52 -7.37
C ILE A 222 5.92 -19.43 -6.77
N LYS A 223 6.00 -19.26 -5.46
CA LYS A 223 5.24 -18.19 -4.81
C LYS A 223 5.77 -16.85 -5.30
N PRO A 224 4.93 -15.96 -5.86
CA PRO A 224 5.40 -14.67 -6.34
C PRO A 224 5.98 -13.86 -5.18
N VAL A 225 7.16 -13.27 -5.41
CA VAL A 225 7.79 -12.38 -4.43
C VAL A 225 6.88 -11.17 -4.24
N ARG A 226 6.54 -10.86 -2.98
CA ARG A 226 5.69 -9.70 -2.65
C ARG A 226 6.31 -8.42 -3.25
N ALA A 227 5.47 -7.60 -3.87
CA ALA A 227 5.86 -6.36 -4.56
C ALA A 227 6.71 -6.53 -5.85
N VAL A 228 6.92 -7.76 -6.33
CA VAL A 228 7.55 -8.01 -7.64
C VAL A 228 6.51 -8.55 -8.60
N LYS A 229 6.41 -7.95 -9.79
CA LYS A 229 5.59 -8.43 -10.90
C LYS A 229 6.45 -8.60 -12.15
N PRO A 230 6.22 -9.64 -12.97
CA PRO A 230 6.89 -9.75 -14.26
C PRO A 230 6.64 -8.51 -15.12
N LEU A 231 7.67 -7.96 -15.77
CA LEU A 231 7.50 -6.76 -16.59
C LEU A 231 6.45 -6.96 -17.70
N ALA A 232 6.37 -8.17 -18.25
CA ALA A 232 5.39 -8.53 -19.28
C ALA A 232 3.91 -8.46 -18.82
N SER A 233 3.64 -8.53 -17.50
CA SER A 233 2.27 -8.37 -16.99
C SER A 233 1.88 -6.91 -16.74
N VAL A 234 2.83 -5.98 -16.88
CA VAL A 234 2.56 -4.55 -16.75
C VAL A 234 1.87 -4.06 -18.01
N LYS A 235 0.63 -3.55 -17.86
CA LYS A 235 -0.13 -2.97 -18.96
C LYS A 235 0.67 -1.84 -19.62
N LYS A 236 0.75 -1.86 -20.95
CA LYS A 236 1.34 -0.75 -21.72
C LYS A 236 0.57 0.53 -21.39
N ALA A 237 1.31 1.57 -21.02
CA ALA A 237 0.74 2.87 -20.72
C ALA A 237 0.70 3.74 -21.99
N ASP A 238 -0.46 4.28 -22.34
CA ASP A 238 -0.61 5.34 -23.34
C ASP A 238 -0.82 6.67 -22.62
N LEU A 239 0.18 7.56 -22.73
CA LEU A 239 0.15 8.89 -22.09
C LEU A 239 -1.03 9.74 -22.57
N SER A 240 -1.46 9.58 -23.83
CA SER A 240 -2.52 10.40 -24.41
C SER A 240 -3.89 10.11 -23.78
N GLY A 241 -4.13 8.85 -23.42
CA GLY A 241 -5.35 8.36 -22.79
C GLY A 241 -5.33 8.34 -21.25
N MET A 242 -4.23 8.76 -20.62
CA MET A 242 -4.20 8.87 -19.15
C MET A 242 -5.14 9.97 -18.66
N GLU A 243 -5.93 9.63 -17.65
CA GLU A 243 -6.81 10.55 -16.94
C GLU A 243 -5.99 11.67 -16.28
N ARG A 244 -6.43 12.90 -16.48
CA ARG A 244 -5.73 14.11 -16.06
C ARG A 244 -6.69 15.27 -15.85
N ILE A 245 -6.33 16.16 -14.94
CA ILE A 245 -7.06 17.37 -14.59
C ILE A 245 -6.30 18.57 -15.16
N LYS A 246 -6.95 19.37 -15.99
CA LYS A 246 -6.36 20.60 -16.53
C LYS A 246 -6.25 21.67 -15.45
N THR A 247 -5.17 22.45 -15.46
CA THR A 247 -5.03 23.59 -14.54
C THR A 247 -6.04 24.69 -14.86
N GLY A 248 -6.49 24.75 -16.13
CA GLY A 248 -7.36 25.79 -16.66
C GLY A 248 -6.62 27.07 -17.01
N ILE A 249 -5.28 27.02 -17.09
CA ILE A 249 -4.43 28.06 -17.69
C ILE A 249 -3.84 27.46 -18.96
N TYR A 250 -4.26 27.98 -20.11
CA TYR A 250 -4.04 27.36 -21.41
C TYR A 250 -2.56 27.06 -21.69
N ASP A 251 -1.67 28.02 -21.47
CA ASP A 251 -0.25 27.86 -21.80
C ASP A 251 0.48 26.89 -20.86
N ILE A 252 0.00 26.75 -19.62
CA ILE A 252 0.48 25.71 -18.69
C ILE A 252 0.03 24.35 -19.18
N ASP A 253 -1.27 24.19 -19.46
CA ASP A 253 -1.85 22.92 -19.91
C ASP A 253 -1.32 22.45 -21.27
N LYS A 254 -1.02 23.40 -22.17
CA LYS A 254 -0.34 23.16 -23.45
C LYS A 254 1.06 22.59 -23.24
N THR A 255 1.75 23.07 -22.21
CA THR A 255 3.13 22.68 -21.92
C THR A 255 3.20 21.33 -21.23
N ILE A 256 2.48 21.16 -20.11
CA ILE A 256 2.60 19.96 -19.26
C ILE A 256 1.55 18.88 -19.58
N GLY A 257 0.54 19.21 -20.37
CA GLY A 257 -0.55 18.30 -20.74
C GLY A 257 -1.70 18.24 -19.72
N GLY A 258 -1.59 18.94 -18.59
CA GLY A 258 -2.45 18.82 -17.41
C GLY A 258 -1.77 18.04 -16.28
N MET A 259 -2.47 17.90 -15.16
CA MET A 259 -2.04 17.17 -13.97
C MET A 259 -2.59 15.75 -14.03
N TYR A 260 -1.72 14.76 -14.18
CA TYR A 260 -2.13 13.36 -14.30
C TYR A 260 -2.49 12.77 -12.93
N LEU A 261 -3.50 11.89 -12.87
CA LEU A 261 -3.80 11.19 -11.62
C LEU A 261 -2.58 10.41 -11.10
N GLY A 262 -2.40 10.40 -9.78
CA GLY A 262 -1.21 9.86 -9.14
C GLY A 262 -0.05 10.85 -8.96
N GLN A 263 -0.18 12.08 -9.47
CA GLN A 263 0.84 13.12 -9.35
C GLN A 263 0.70 13.97 -8.10
N LEU A 264 1.86 14.37 -7.57
CA LEU A 264 2.00 15.43 -6.59
C LEU A 264 2.65 16.64 -7.28
N ILE A 265 1.96 17.78 -7.25
CA ILE A 265 2.37 19.05 -7.82
C ILE A 265 2.69 20.01 -6.68
N LEU A 266 3.87 20.63 -6.75
CA LEU A 266 4.29 21.66 -5.81
C LEU A 266 4.11 23.03 -6.46
N ILE A 267 3.42 23.95 -5.78
CA ILE A 267 3.39 25.37 -6.13
C ILE A 267 4.24 26.14 -5.12
N THR A 268 5.22 26.90 -5.60
CA THR A 268 6.17 27.65 -4.77
C THR A 268 6.42 29.07 -5.30
N GLY A 269 6.84 29.97 -4.43
CA GLY A 269 6.80 31.43 -4.66
C GLY A 269 6.95 32.21 -3.36
N LYS A 270 7.39 33.47 -3.41
CA LYS A 270 7.57 34.30 -2.20
C LYS A 270 6.22 34.49 -1.48
N ARG A 271 6.26 34.87 -0.20
CA ARG A 271 5.04 35.15 0.57
C ARG A 271 4.27 36.31 -0.06
N GLY A 272 2.93 36.26 0.00
CA GLY A 272 2.07 37.31 -0.56
C GLY A 272 1.95 37.37 -2.09
N GLU A 273 2.68 36.54 -2.85
CA GLU A 273 2.65 36.62 -4.33
C GLU A 273 1.41 35.97 -5.00
N GLY A 274 0.41 35.44 -4.28
CA GLY A 274 -0.81 34.91 -4.93
C GLY A 274 -0.83 33.42 -5.27
N LYS A 275 0.04 32.60 -4.68
CA LYS A 275 0.04 31.12 -4.84
C LYS A 275 -1.30 30.47 -4.48
N SER A 276 -1.87 30.85 -3.33
CA SER A 276 -3.15 30.35 -2.84
C SER A 276 -4.29 30.73 -3.79
N THR A 277 -4.20 31.91 -4.40
CA THR A 277 -5.13 32.38 -5.44
C THR A 277 -5.04 31.54 -6.71
N LEU A 278 -3.82 31.23 -7.18
CA LEU A 278 -3.63 30.31 -8.31
C LEU A 278 -4.18 28.91 -7.98
N ALA A 279 -3.89 28.38 -6.79
CA ALA A 279 -4.27 27.03 -6.43
C ALA A 279 -5.78 26.87 -6.21
N SER A 280 -6.45 27.88 -5.63
CA SER A 280 -7.92 27.93 -5.52
C SER A 280 -8.60 28.02 -6.89
N GLN A 281 -8.02 28.74 -7.86
CA GLN A 281 -8.54 28.74 -9.22
C GLN A 281 -8.39 27.37 -9.89
N ILE A 282 -7.26 26.70 -9.71
CA ILE A 282 -7.06 25.33 -10.20
C ILE A 282 -8.06 24.37 -9.54
N PHE A 283 -8.36 24.55 -8.24
CA PHE A 283 -9.38 23.81 -7.52
C PHE A 283 -10.78 24.01 -8.14
N ALA A 284 -11.18 25.26 -8.42
CA ALA A 284 -12.43 25.55 -9.13
C ALA A 284 -12.47 24.89 -10.52
N ASN A 285 -11.35 24.93 -11.26
CA ASN A 285 -11.23 24.32 -12.57
C ASN A 285 -11.35 22.79 -12.54
N ALA A 286 -10.90 22.13 -11.46
CA ALA A 286 -11.10 20.69 -11.28
C ALA A 286 -12.59 20.35 -11.14
N ILE A 287 -13.32 21.14 -10.35
CA ILE A 287 -14.78 20.97 -10.15
C ILE A 287 -15.53 21.20 -11.48
N ASP A 288 -15.13 22.21 -12.25
CA ASP A 288 -15.71 22.52 -13.57
C ASP A 288 -15.50 21.41 -14.60
N GLN A 289 -14.43 20.64 -14.47
CA GLN A 289 -14.15 19.44 -15.28
C GLN A 289 -14.91 18.20 -14.78
N GLY A 290 -15.72 18.32 -13.72
CA GLY A 290 -16.54 17.23 -13.17
C GLY A 290 -15.85 16.40 -12.09
N TYR A 291 -14.68 16.82 -11.59
CA TYR A 291 -13.98 16.11 -10.52
C TYR A 291 -14.38 16.64 -9.14
N SER A 292 -14.59 15.72 -8.19
CA SER A 292 -14.70 16.09 -6.78
C SER A 292 -13.32 16.48 -6.23
N ALA A 293 -13.29 17.51 -5.40
CA ALA A 293 -12.11 18.19 -4.91
C ALA A 293 -12.15 18.40 -3.39
N PHE A 294 -11.00 18.29 -2.73
CA PHE A 294 -10.85 18.51 -1.28
C PHE A 294 -9.76 19.56 -1.00
N ALA A 295 -10.05 20.53 -0.14
CA ALA A 295 -9.12 21.58 0.24
C ALA A 295 -8.78 21.50 1.73
N TYR A 296 -7.50 21.66 2.04
CA TYR A 296 -7.03 22.03 3.37
C TYR A 296 -6.43 23.44 3.26
N SER A 297 -6.96 24.37 4.04
CA SER A 297 -6.51 25.77 4.11
C SER A 297 -6.09 26.06 5.54
N GLY A 298 -4.83 25.86 5.89
CA GLY A 298 -4.33 26.05 7.25
C GLY A 298 -3.99 27.49 7.62
N GLU A 299 -3.82 28.39 6.66
CA GLU A 299 -3.56 29.82 6.94
C GLU A 299 -4.84 30.66 6.97
N LEU A 300 -5.84 30.32 6.14
CA LEU A 300 -7.10 31.06 6.04
C LEU A 300 -8.25 30.24 6.65
N PRO A 301 -9.13 30.87 7.45
CA PRO A 301 -10.41 30.28 7.83
C PRO A 301 -11.23 29.83 6.61
N ASP A 302 -12.06 28.82 6.81
CA ASP A 302 -12.90 28.19 5.78
C ASP A 302 -13.80 29.19 5.04
N TYR A 303 -14.43 30.12 5.73
CA TYR A 303 -15.30 31.15 5.14
C TYR A 303 -14.53 32.14 4.26
N HIS A 304 -13.28 32.46 4.59
CA HIS A 304 -12.43 33.31 3.76
C HIS A 304 -11.98 32.58 2.51
N PHE A 305 -11.58 31.30 2.64
CA PHE A 305 -11.26 30.46 1.48
C PHE A 305 -12.47 30.34 0.54
N LYS A 306 -13.66 30.08 1.10
CA LYS A 306 -14.91 30.01 0.34
C LYS A 306 -15.20 31.31 -0.40
N ASN A 307 -15.18 32.46 0.28
CA ASN A 307 -15.46 33.74 -0.37
C ASN A 307 -14.48 34.03 -1.51
N TRP A 308 -13.19 33.71 -1.33
CA TRP A 308 -12.17 33.88 -2.37
C TRP A 308 -12.43 33.00 -3.59
N LEU A 309 -12.78 31.72 -3.34
CA LEU A 309 -13.12 30.75 -4.37
C LEU A 309 -14.39 31.17 -5.14
N ASP A 310 -15.41 31.64 -4.43
CA ASP A 310 -16.69 32.05 -5.04
C ASP A 310 -16.52 33.28 -5.95
N LEU A 311 -15.65 34.23 -5.60
CA LEU A 311 -15.29 35.35 -6.48
C LEU A 311 -14.66 34.85 -7.79
N GLN A 312 -13.81 33.83 -7.72
CA GLN A 312 -13.21 33.24 -8.93
C GLN A 312 -14.26 32.51 -9.78
N ILE A 313 -15.16 31.75 -9.15
CA ILE A 313 -16.22 31.00 -9.84
C ILE A 313 -17.23 31.95 -10.50
N SER A 314 -17.67 32.98 -9.79
CA SER A 314 -18.68 33.94 -10.23
C SER A 314 -18.26 34.70 -11.49
N GLY A 315 -16.99 35.08 -11.58
CA GLY A 315 -16.50 35.97 -12.63
C GLY A 315 -16.99 37.41 -12.45
N SER A 316 -16.32 38.34 -13.12
CA SER A 316 -16.56 39.79 -12.99
C SER A 316 -18.02 40.19 -13.23
N GLN A 317 -18.74 39.46 -14.09
CA GLN A 317 -20.13 39.72 -14.47
C GLN A 317 -21.14 39.47 -13.34
N ASN A 318 -20.79 38.66 -12.34
CA ASN A 318 -21.69 38.29 -11.24
C ASN A 318 -21.27 38.92 -9.89
N ILE A 319 -20.30 39.85 -9.92
CA ILE A 319 -19.73 40.51 -8.74
C ILE A 319 -20.22 41.96 -8.67
N GLN A 320 -20.66 42.36 -7.48
CA GLN A 320 -21.13 43.72 -7.18
C GLN A 320 -20.00 44.57 -6.57
N GLU A 321 -20.10 45.89 -6.75
CA GLU A 321 -19.11 46.89 -6.34
C GLU A 321 -19.76 48.01 -5.51
N ARG A 322 -19.08 48.44 -4.44
CA ARG A 322 -19.48 49.50 -3.51
C ARG A 322 -18.23 50.20 -3.07
N GLN A 323 -18.37 51.48 -2.84
CA GLN A 323 -17.34 52.24 -2.14
C GLN A 323 -17.49 52.00 -0.64
N ASN A 324 -16.40 51.64 0.01
CA ASN A 324 -16.34 51.62 1.47
C ASN A 324 -16.21 53.05 2.02
N GLU A 325 -16.19 53.18 3.34
CA GLU A 325 -16.11 54.49 4.03
C GLU A 325 -14.82 55.28 3.72
N TYR A 326 -13.81 54.62 3.15
CA TYR A 326 -12.53 55.20 2.76
C TYR A 326 -12.43 55.50 1.26
N GLY A 327 -13.49 55.25 0.48
CA GLY A 327 -13.52 55.45 -0.97
C GLY A 327 -12.84 54.34 -1.78
N GLU A 328 -12.45 53.23 -1.14
CA GLU A 328 -11.95 52.04 -1.83
C GLU A 328 -13.12 51.16 -2.30
N THR A 329 -12.89 50.39 -3.35
CA THR A 329 -13.93 49.53 -3.94
C THR A 329 -13.90 48.16 -3.29
N ASP A 330 -14.97 47.82 -2.57
CA ASP A 330 -15.22 46.47 -2.07
C ASP A 330 -15.98 45.64 -3.12
N TYR A 331 -15.69 44.34 -3.16
CA TYR A 331 -16.35 43.37 -4.02
C TYR A 331 -17.14 42.35 -3.19
N TRP A 332 -18.39 42.08 -3.55
CA TRP A 332 -19.20 41.03 -2.92
C TRP A 332 -20.12 40.32 -3.91
N LEU A 333 -20.70 39.22 -3.46
CA LEU A 333 -21.66 38.41 -4.19
C LEU A 333 -23.05 38.57 -3.58
N SER A 334 -24.07 38.59 -4.42
CA SER A 334 -25.46 38.51 -3.94
C SER A 334 -25.75 37.14 -3.35
N ASP A 335 -26.69 37.04 -2.40
CA ASP A 335 -27.11 35.77 -1.80
C ASP A 335 -27.54 34.75 -2.87
N LYS A 336 -28.23 35.23 -3.91
CA LYS A 336 -28.63 34.40 -5.07
C LYS A 336 -27.41 33.84 -5.82
N THR A 337 -26.36 34.62 -6.00
CA THR A 337 -25.11 34.17 -6.64
C THR A 337 -24.43 33.10 -5.80
N VAL A 338 -24.39 33.31 -4.47
CA VAL A 338 -23.80 32.35 -3.52
C VAL A 338 -24.58 31.03 -3.51
N GLU A 339 -25.91 31.08 -3.52
CA GLU A 339 -26.77 29.90 -3.57
C GLU A 339 -26.53 29.06 -4.83
N ILE A 340 -26.48 29.71 -6.00
CA ILE A 340 -26.17 29.04 -7.29
C ILE A 340 -24.81 28.32 -7.24
N ILE A 341 -23.81 28.96 -6.64
CA ILE A 341 -22.47 28.39 -6.52
C ILE A 341 -22.44 27.22 -5.52
N ASN A 342 -23.09 27.39 -4.36
CA ASN A 342 -23.20 26.35 -3.33
C ASN A 342 -23.83 25.07 -3.89
N ASP A 343 -24.97 25.19 -4.58
CA ASP A 343 -25.67 24.06 -5.17
C ASP A 343 -24.80 23.32 -6.20
N TRP A 344 -24.02 24.07 -6.98
CA TRP A 344 -23.20 23.50 -8.04
C TRP A 344 -22.05 22.62 -7.54
N TYR A 345 -21.43 23.00 -6.42
CA TYR A 345 -20.32 22.25 -5.84
C TYR A 345 -20.69 21.41 -4.62
N ALA A 346 -21.95 21.42 -4.14
CA ALA A 346 -22.36 20.80 -2.87
C ALA A 346 -21.89 19.35 -2.69
N GLU A 347 -21.91 18.54 -3.76
CA GLU A 347 -21.47 17.14 -3.76
C GLU A 347 -20.08 16.93 -4.40
N LYS A 348 -19.34 18.02 -4.61
CA LYS A 348 -18.07 18.02 -5.34
C LYS A 348 -16.94 18.70 -4.58
N ALA A 349 -17.20 19.75 -3.81
CA ALA A 349 -16.18 20.49 -3.09
C ALA A 349 -16.27 20.21 -1.59
N TYR A 350 -15.15 19.80 -1.00
CA TYR A 350 -15.03 19.52 0.42
C TYR A 350 -13.88 20.33 0.99
N ILE A 351 -14.03 20.80 2.23
CA ILE A 351 -12.97 21.52 2.95
C ILE A 351 -12.73 20.83 4.29
N PHE A 352 -11.47 20.83 4.72
CA PHE A 352 -11.10 20.40 6.06
C PHE A 352 -11.48 21.50 7.06
N ASP A 353 -12.27 21.16 8.07
CA ASP A 353 -12.62 22.07 9.15
C ASP A 353 -11.47 22.12 10.18
N ASN A 354 -10.76 23.25 10.21
CA ASN A 354 -9.65 23.46 11.16
C ASN A 354 -10.12 23.68 12.60
N ASN A 355 -11.40 24.00 12.82
CA ASN A 355 -11.94 24.26 14.15
C ASN A 355 -12.37 22.97 14.87
N VAL A 356 -12.49 21.86 14.14
CA VAL A 356 -12.66 20.55 14.76
C VAL A 356 -11.38 20.26 15.52
N MET A 357 -11.46 20.39 16.85
CA MET A 357 -10.45 19.84 17.74
C MET A 357 -10.21 18.41 17.30
N LEU A 358 -8.97 18.06 16.96
CA LEU A 358 -8.58 16.67 16.70
C LEU A 358 -8.99 15.77 17.89
N ASP A 359 -9.15 16.37 19.08
CA ASP A 359 -9.73 15.80 20.30
C ASP A 359 -11.24 15.54 20.23
N GLU A 360 -12.07 16.33 19.53
CA GLU A 360 -13.52 16.10 19.40
C GLU A 360 -13.88 14.94 18.47
N LEU A 361 -13.01 14.65 17.49
CA LEU A 361 -13.07 13.38 16.74
C LEU A 361 -12.72 12.17 17.63
N ALA A 362 -12.08 12.38 18.78
CA ALA A 362 -11.88 11.36 19.82
C ALA A 362 -13.07 11.25 20.80
N VAL A 363 -13.99 12.22 20.85
CA VAL A 363 -15.16 12.21 21.74
C VAL A 363 -16.25 11.24 21.25
N ASP A 364 -16.34 10.98 19.94
CA ASP A 364 -17.21 9.93 19.37
C ASP A 364 -16.57 8.52 19.39
N GLY A 365 -15.39 8.37 19.99
CA GLY A 365 -14.82 7.08 20.37
C GLY A 365 -14.42 6.14 19.21
N ARG A 366 -14.44 6.58 17.95
CA ARG A 366 -13.93 5.76 16.83
C ARG A 366 -12.44 5.95 16.64
N LYS A 367 -11.67 5.34 17.55
CA LYS A 367 -10.34 4.82 17.21
C LYS A 367 -10.49 3.89 16.00
N ASN A 368 -9.54 3.90 15.06
CA ASN A 368 -9.45 2.79 14.11
C ASN A 368 -9.24 1.47 14.89
N GLU A 369 -9.42 0.30 14.26
CA GLU A 369 -9.25 -1.02 14.93
C GLU A 369 -7.86 -1.20 15.61
N SER A 370 -6.92 -0.27 15.38
CA SER A 370 -5.54 -0.27 15.87
C SER A 370 -5.22 0.83 16.91
N GLY A 371 -6.14 1.74 17.24
CA GLY A 371 -5.95 2.73 18.31
C GLY A 371 -5.24 4.04 17.97
N GLU A 372 -5.11 4.43 16.69
CA GLU A 372 -4.33 5.61 16.27
C GLU A 372 -5.16 6.92 16.21
N GLU A 373 -4.49 8.06 16.46
CA GLU A 373 -5.01 9.43 16.33
C GLU A 373 -5.45 9.76 14.89
N ILE A 374 -6.51 10.57 14.77
CA ILE A 374 -7.01 11.03 13.47
C ILE A 374 -6.13 12.17 12.99
N THR A 375 -5.34 11.92 11.95
CA THR A 375 -4.44 12.91 11.34
C THR A 375 -5.08 13.57 10.11
N LEU A 376 -4.61 14.75 9.70
CA LEU A 376 -4.99 15.39 8.42
C LEU A 376 -4.92 14.41 7.24
N LEU A 377 -3.83 13.64 7.14
CA LEU A 377 -3.66 12.64 6.09
C LEU A 377 -4.66 11.48 6.21
N GLY A 378 -5.08 11.12 7.42
CA GLY A 378 -6.12 10.12 7.67
C GLY A 378 -7.50 10.61 7.20
N ALA A 379 -7.89 11.82 7.62
CA ALA A 379 -9.14 12.45 7.20
C ALA A 379 -9.20 12.65 5.69
N MET A 380 -8.11 13.15 5.08
CA MET A 380 -7.97 13.27 3.63
C MET A 380 -8.16 11.93 2.92
N GLN A 381 -7.52 10.85 3.39
CA GLN A 381 -7.68 9.52 2.78
C GLN A 381 -9.12 9.00 2.88
N GLN A 382 -9.76 9.18 4.04
CA GLN A 382 -11.16 8.78 4.25
C GLN A 382 -12.09 9.56 3.33
N ALA A 383 -11.92 10.88 3.24
CA ALA A 383 -12.68 11.74 2.34
C ALA A 383 -12.50 11.30 0.88
N VAL A 384 -11.26 11.07 0.43
CA VAL A 384 -10.97 10.60 -0.93
C VAL A 384 -11.68 9.28 -1.24
N CYS A 385 -11.61 8.30 -0.32
CA CYS A 385 -12.25 7.01 -0.54
C CYS A 385 -13.79 7.11 -0.51
N ARG A 386 -14.35 7.94 0.38
CA ARG A 386 -15.79 8.04 0.61
C ARG A 386 -16.52 8.89 -0.43
N TYR A 387 -15.94 10.04 -0.79
CA TYR A 387 -16.57 11.02 -1.66
C TYR A 387 -16.02 10.99 -3.10
N GLY A 388 -15.15 10.03 -3.41
CA GLY A 388 -14.60 9.86 -4.76
C GLY A 388 -13.73 11.04 -5.23
N ILE A 389 -13.14 11.79 -4.30
CA ILE A 389 -12.31 12.97 -4.61
C ILE A 389 -11.13 12.57 -5.49
N LYS A 390 -10.88 13.37 -6.54
CA LYS A 390 -9.77 13.18 -7.48
C LYS A 390 -8.75 14.31 -7.45
N PHE A 391 -9.10 15.45 -6.86
CA PHE A 391 -8.21 16.59 -6.71
C PHE A 391 -8.10 17.00 -5.24
N VAL A 392 -6.88 17.16 -4.73
CA VAL A 392 -6.62 17.61 -3.36
C VAL A 392 -5.74 18.85 -3.39
N LEU A 393 -6.12 19.89 -2.65
CA LEU A 393 -5.33 21.08 -2.39
C LEU A 393 -4.89 21.10 -0.93
N LEU A 394 -3.58 21.20 -0.69
CA LEU A 394 -2.98 21.37 0.64
C LEU A 394 -2.27 22.73 0.70
N ASP A 395 -2.88 23.70 1.38
CA ASP A 395 -2.37 25.05 1.55
C ASP A 395 -2.22 25.37 3.05
N ASN A 396 -1.03 25.42 3.65
CA ASN A 396 0.28 25.14 3.06
C ASN A 396 1.01 24.02 3.81
N LEU A 397 2.17 23.61 3.28
CA LEU A 397 2.99 22.55 3.84
C LEU A 397 3.34 22.74 5.33
N MET A 398 3.59 23.98 5.76
CA MET A 398 4.01 24.27 7.14
C MET A 398 2.88 24.04 8.13
N THR A 399 1.66 24.47 7.81
CA THR A 399 0.49 24.29 8.69
C THR A 399 -0.02 22.85 8.64
N ALA A 400 0.17 22.16 7.51
CA ALA A 400 -0.17 20.74 7.37
C ALA A 400 0.73 19.80 8.20
N LEU A 401 1.87 20.30 8.70
CA LEU A 401 2.77 19.58 9.57
C LEU A 401 2.40 19.82 11.02
N ASP A 402 1.94 18.77 11.68
CA ASP A 402 1.65 18.77 13.12
C ASP A 402 2.94 18.52 13.91
N VAL A 403 3.92 19.44 13.81
CA VAL A 403 5.23 19.29 14.44
C VAL A 403 5.71 20.63 15.01
N GLU A 404 6.13 20.63 16.28
CA GLU A 404 6.74 21.79 16.92
C GLU A 404 8.03 22.23 16.18
N PRO A 405 8.31 23.54 16.08
CA PRO A 405 9.48 24.07 15.36
C PRO A 405 10.79 23.70 16.06
N THR A 406 11.29 22.50 15.78
CA THR A 406 12.57 21.96 16.25
C THR A 406 13.52 21.73 15.06
N SER A 407 14.78 21.33 15.32
CA SER A 407 15.78 21.05 14.29
C SER A 407 15.38 19.96 13.28
N ASP A 408 14.36 19.15 13.59
CA ASP A 408 13.85 18.06 12.74
C ASP A 408 12.80 18.49 11.70
N LEU A 409 12.42 19.77 11.66
CA LEU A 409 11.35 20.28 10.79
C LEU A 409 11.55 19.94 9.31
N TYR A 410 12.78 20.02 8.78
CA TYR A 410 13.06 19.71 7.37
C TYR A 410 12.91 18.22 7.05
N ARG A 411 13.29 17.36 8.00
CA ARG A 411 13.11 15.92 7.87
C ARG A 411 11.62 15.58 7.93
N ALA A 412 10.89 16.20 8.85
CA ALA A 412 9.44 16.06 8.96
C ALA A 412 8.71 16.50 7.69
N GLN A 413 9.09 17.64 7.10
CA GLN A 413 8.60 18.10 5.79
C GLN A 413 8.83 17.05 4.70
N SER A 414 10.05 16.52 4.61
CA SER A 414 10.42 15.54 3.60
C SER A 414 9.66 14.22 3.77
N GLU A 415 9.49 13.74 5.00
CA GLU A 415 8.70 12.55 5.31
C GLU A 415 7.21 12.75 5.01
N PHE A 416 6.66 13.91 5.35
CA PHE A 416 5.29 14.27 5.02
C PHE A 416 5.04 14.30 3.51
N VAL A 417 5.91 14.96 2.74
CA VAL A 417 5.80 15.02 1.27
C VAL A 417 5.90 13.62 0.66
N LYS A 418 6.76 12.73 1.18
CA LYS A 418 6.84 11.32 0.76
C LYS A 418 5.54 10.56 1.08
N LYS A 419 4.94 10.78 2.25
CA LYS A 419 3.63 10.19 2.61
C LYS A 419 2.52 10.67 1.67
N VAL A 420 2.44 11.99 1.42
CA VAL A 420 1.48 12.57 0.47
C VAL A 420 1.67 12.00 -0.94
N LYS A 421 2.92 11.89 -1.43
CA LYS A 421 3.22 11.29 -2.73
C LYS A 421 2.76 9.83 -2.82
N SER A 422 3.00 9.04 -1.76
CA SER A 422 2.53 7.66 -1.68
C SER A 422 1.00 7.58 -1.73
N ILE A 423 0.30 8.48 -1.04
CA ILE A 423 -1.16 8.55 -1.06
C ILE A 423 -1.67 8.92 -2.46
N ALA A 424 -1.08 9.93 -3.10
CA ALA A 424 -1.46 10.35 -4.45
C ALA A 424 -1.42 9.17 -5.44
N VAL A 425 -0.31 8.42 -5.45
CA VAL A 425 -0.12 7.24 -6.32
C VAL A 425 -1.08 6.12 -5.96
N ARG A 426 -1.22 5.79 -4.66
CA ARG A 426 -2.03 4.65 -4.20
C ARG A 426 -3.52 4.86 -4.44
N LEU A 427 -4.02 6.07 -4.21
CA LEU A 427 -5.44 6.42 -4.40
C LEU A 427 -5.74 6.95 -5.81
N ASN A 428 -4.71 7.10 -6.65
CA ASN A 428 -4.79 7.62 -8.02
C ASN A 428 -5.54 8.97 -8.07
N ILE A 429 -5.01 9.96 -7.33
CA ILE A 429 -5.53 11.33 -7.23
C ILE A 429 -4.44 12.34 -7.59
N VAL A 430 -4.83 13.55 -7.97
CA VAL A 430 -3.93 14.72 -8.06
C VAL A 430 -3.87 15.41 -6.70
N VAL A 431 -2.66 15.70 -6.23
CA VAL A 431 -2.45 16.54 -5.06
C VAL A 431 -1.65 17.78 -5.45
N VAL A 432 -2.16 18.96 -5.13
CA VAL A 432 -1.46 20.24 -5.22
C VAL A 432 -1.07 20.67 -3.81
N LEU A 433 0.22 20.88 -3.60
CA LEU A 433 0.80 21.29 -2.33
C LEU A 433 1.44 22.67 -2.47
N ILE A 434 1.12 23.60 -1.58
CA ILE A 434 1.76 24.92 -1.54
C ILE A 434 2.91 24.91 -0.53
N ALA A 435 4.06 25.46 -0.92
CA ALA A 435 5.20 25.66 -0.02
C ALA A 435 5.95 26.96 -0.31
N HIS A 436 6.47 27.59 0.74
CA HIS A 436 7.30 28.79 0.63
C HIS A 436 8.79 28.47 0.47
N PRO A 437 9.57 29.35 -0.20
CA PRO A 437 11.01 29.23 -0.30
C PRO A 437 11.76 29.53 1.01
N LYS A 438 12.99 29.01 1.14
CA LYS A 438 13.82 29.10 2.36
C LYS A 438 14.43 30.49 2.57
N LYS A 439 14.79 31.17 1.49
CA LYS A 439 15.47 32.46 1.50
C LYS A 439 14.87 33.34 0.41
N GLU A 440 14.36 34.50 0.81
CA GLU A 440 14.03 35.58 -0.11
C GLU A 440 15.35 36.20 -0.57
N GLN A 441 15.81 35.87 -1.78
CA GLN A 441 16.84 36.67 -2.46
C GLN A 441 16.13 37.58 -3.45
N ASP A 442 16.27 38.89 -3.28
CA ASP A 442 15.70 39.85 -4.21
C ASP A 442 16.34 39.75 -5.60
N GLY A 443 15.49 39.80 -6.63
CA GLY A 443 15.90 39.85 -8.03
C GLY A 443 16.40 38.53 -8.65
N LYS A 444 16.47 37.40 -7.92
CA LYS A 444 16.85 36.10 -8.50
C LYS A 444 15.65 35.20 -8.72
N GLU A 445 15.63 34.54 -9.88
CA GLU A 445 14.62 33.53 -10.21
C GLU A 445 14.64 32.38 -9.19
N LEU A 446 13.45 31.88 -8.85
CA LEU A 446 13.29 30.72 -8.01
C LEU A 446 13.70 29.47 -8.79
N ASP A 447 14.89 28.95 -8.49
CA ASP A 447 15.30 27.62 -8.93
C ASP A 447 14.82 26.56 -7.92
N ASN A 448 14.84 25.29 -8.31
CA ASN A 448 14.45 24.16 -7.46
C ASN A 448 15.15 24.19 -6.10
N ASP A 449 16.40 24.66 -6.05
CA ASP A 449 17.21 24.75 -4.83
C ASP A 449 16.74 25.84 -3.84
N SER A 450 15.83 26.75 -4.24
CA SER A 450 15.38 27.88 -3.41
C SER A 450 14.20 27.57 -2.47
N VAL A 451 13.53 26.42 -2.64
CA VAL A 451 12.36 26.00 -1.83
C VAL A 451 12.76 25.65 -0.38
N SER A 452 11.89 25.81 0.62
CA SER A 452 12.18 25.39 2.02
C SER A 452 12.68 23.93 2.07
N GLY A 453 13.88 23.67 2.61
CA GLY A 453 14.47 22.31 2.70
C GLY A 453 14.76 21.59 1.37
N SER A 454 14.94 22.37 0.29
CA SER A 454 14.46 22.12 -1.08
C SER A 454 14.74 20.81 -1.79
N SER A 455 15.94 20.23 -1.75
CA SER A 455 16.26 19.18 -2.72
C SER A 455 15.36 17.95 -2.54
N ASP A 456 15.14 17.50 -1.31
CA ASP A 456 14.33 16.31 -1.04
C ASP A 456 12.84 16.48 -1.37
N ILE A 457 12.27 17.65 -1.07
CA ILE A 457 10.87 17.97 -1.38
C ILE A 457 10.68 18.07 -2.89
N THR A 458 11.50 18.90 -3.55
CA THR A 458 11.41 19.07 -5.02
C THR A 458 11.77 17.78 -5.75
N ASN A 459 12.63 16.91 -5.18
CA ASN A 459 12.92 15.57 -5.69
C ASN A 459 11.74 14.62 -5.52
N ALA A 460 10.97 14.69 -4.45
CA ALA A 460 9.83 13.80 -4.21
C ALA A 460 8.66 14.07 -5.17
N VAL A 461 8.32 15.33 -5.43
CA VAL A 461 7.17 15.73 -6.27
C VAL A 461 7.40 15.47 -7.77
N ASP A 462 6.32 15.45 -8.56
CA ASP A 462 6.39 15.17 -10.01
C ASP A 462 6.50 16.44 -10.86
N VAL A 463 5.78 17.49 -10.45
CA VAL A 463 5.79 18.80 -11.10
C VAL A 463 6.10 19.87 -10.05
N VAL A 464 7.01 20.78 -10.38
CA VAL A 464 7.27 21.98 -9.59
C VAL A 464 6.89 23.19 -10.44
N MET A 465 5.89 23.92 -9.95
CA MET A 465 5.38 25.15 -10.53
C MET A 465 5.82 26.33 -9.65
N THR A 466 6.37 27.35 -10.29
CA THR A 466 6.73 28.60 -9.62
C THR A 466 5.70 29.67 -9.95
N TYR A 467 5.35 30.48 -8.96
CA TYR A 467 4.54 31.68 -9.13
C TYR A 467 5.31 32.84 -8.52
N SER A 468 5.58 33.88 -9.31
CA SER A 468 6.37 35.04 -8.87
C SER A 468 5.85 36.33 -9.48
N GLY A 469 6.04 37.46 -8.80
CA GLY A 469 5.76 38.77 -9.39
C GLY A 469 6.60 39.03 -10.65
N ASN A 470 6.04 39.79 -11.59
CA ASN A 470 6.75 40.24 -12.78
C ASN A 470 7.50 41.55 -12.49
N ASN A 471 8.80 41.58 -12.79
CA ASN A 471 9.65 42.77 -12.66
C ASN A 471 10.14 43.28 -14.02
N GLY A 472 9.59 42.77 -15.12
CA GLY A 472 9.90 43.20 -16.49
C GLY A 472 9.26 44.52 -16.86
N GLU A 473 9.54 44.98 -18.09
CA GLU A 473 8.98 46.22 -18.65
C GLU A 473 7.45 46.16 -18.79
N ASP A 474 6.88 44.96 -18.88
CA ASP A 474 5.46 44.69 -19.07
C ASP A 474 4.71 44.32 -17.77
N LYS A 475 5.32 44.60 -16.60
CA LYS A 475 4.73 44.30 -15.28
C LYS A 475 3.37 44.94 -15.03
N GLU A 476 3.08 46.07 -15.67
CA GLU A 476 1.79 46.76 -15.56
C GLU A 476 0.68 45.98 -16.27
N THR A 477 1.02 45.25 -17.34
CA THR A 477 0.06 44.39 -18.08
C THR A 477 0.02 42.97 -17.53
N TYR A 478 1.17 42.44 -17.12
CA TYR A 478 1.31 41.09 -16.57
C TYR A 478 1.93 41.17 -15.20
N GLN A 479 1.13 41.14 -14.15
CA GLN A 479 1.61 41.34 -12.78
C GLN A 479 2.41 40.14 -12.26
N SER A 480 2.28 38.97 -12.87
CA SER A 480 2.89 37.73 -12.39
C SER A 480 3.35 36.80 -13.51
N LEU A 481 4.24 35.88 -13.14
CA LEU A 481 4.83 34.87 -14.02
C LEU A 481 4.65 33.48 -13.41
N ILE A 482 4.22 32.51 -14.23
CA ILE A 482 4.14 31.11 -13.87
C ILE A 482 5.25 30.33 -14.58
N GLY A 483 6.11 29.67 -13.81
CA GLY A 483 7.17 28.80 -14.34
C GLY A 483 6.94 27.32 -14.03
N ILE A 484 7.62 26.46 -14.78
CA ILE A 484 7.67 25.01 -14.55
C ILE A 484 9.14 24.60 -14.52
N THR A 485 9.67 24.38 -13.32
CA THR A 485 11.08 24.05 -13.11
C THR A 485 11.34 22.55 -13.16
N LYS A 486 10.30 21.74 -12.92
CA LYS A 486 10.33 20.27 -12.98
C LYS A 486 9.03 19.73 -13.59
N ASN A 487 9.16 18.78 -14.51
CA ASN A 487 8.07 17.92 -14.98
C ASN A 487 8.63 16.51 -15.23
N ARG A 488 8.39 15.58 -14.30
CA ARG A 488 8.95 14.21 -14.35
C ARG A 488 8.42 13.40 -15.53
N LEU A 489 7.18 13.64 -15.97
CA LEU A 489 6.53 12.80 -16.97
C LEU A 489 6.96 13.14 -18.40
N THR A 490 7.00 14.43 -18.74
CA THR A 490 7.29 14.87 -20.12
C THR A 490 8.64 15.57 -20.28
N GLY A 491 9.27 15.99 -19.18
CA GLY A 491 10.50 16.79 -19.20
C GLY A 491 10.34 18.24 -19.65
N ARG A 492 9.16 18.66 -20.10
CA ARG A 492 8.90 20.04 -20.57
C ARG A 492 8.90 21.03 -19.42
N LYS A 493 9.60 22.16 -19.61
CA LYS A 493 9.82 23.20 -18.60
C LYS A 493 9.49 24.58 -19.16
N LEU A 494 9.14 25.51 -18.27
CA LEU A 494 8.91 26.93 -18.56
C LEU A 494 9.81 27.72 -17.62
N LEU A 495 10.95 28.18 -18.15
CA LEU A 495 12.01 28.85 -17.42
C LEU A 495 12.33 30.19 -18.11
N LYS A 496 12.90 31.13 -17.36
CA LYS A 496 13.35 32.42 -17.89
C LYS A 496 12.22 33.14 -18.66
N ASP A 497 12.51 33.54 -19.90
CA ASP A 497 11.60 34.29 -20.76
C ASP A 497 10.41 33.46 -21.28
N ASN A 498 10.46 32.13 -21.15
CA ASN A 498 9.38 31.23 -21.54
C ASN A 498 8.34 31.00 -20.42
N ARG A 499 8.48 31.66 -19.27
CA ARG A 499 7.46 31.61 -18.22
C ARG A 499 6.15 32.21 -18.73
N VAL A 500 5.03 31.64 -18.30
CA VAL A 500 3.71 32.14 -18.70
C VAL A 500 3.47 33.46 -18.00
N LYS A 501 3.30 34.51 -18.79
CA LYS A 501 2.86 35.82 -18.30
C LYS A 501 1.37 35.75 -18.02
N VAL A 502 0.99 36.16 -16.81
CA VAL A 502 -0.40 36.13 -16.38
C VAL A 502 -0.81 37.47 -15.81
N ARG A 503 -2.09 37.76 -16.03
CA ARG A 503 -2.76 38.95 -15.54
C ARG A 503 -3.68 38.59 -14.40
N TYR A 504 -3.86 39.49 -13.44
CA TYR A 504 -4.67 39.27 -12.25
C TYR A 504 -5.82 40.28 -12.18
N SER A 505 -7.04 39.79 -12.01
CA SER A 505 -8.23 40.64 -11.81
C SER A 505 -8.47 40.87 -10.31
N GLU A 506 -8.40 42.12 -9.84
CA GLU A 506 -8.73 42.43 -8.44
C GLU A 506 -10.19 42.13 -8.09
N LYS A 507 -11.10 42.32 -9.07
CA LYS A 507 -12.54 42.08 -8.91
C LYS A 507 -12.84 40.60 -8.73
N SER A 508 -12.45 39.77 -9.70
CA SER A 508 -12.80 38.33 -9.71
C SER A 508 -11.75 37.43 -9.06
N LYS A 509 -10.59 37.98 -8.69
CA LYS A 509 -9.42 37.23 -8.20
C LYS A 509 -8.89 36.20 -9.20
N ARG A 510 -9.27 36.31 -10.48
CA ARG A 510 -8.84 35.39 -11.55
C ARG A 510 -7.45 35.73 -12.06
N ILE A 511 -6.72 34.68 -12.40
CA ILE A 511 -5.41 34.72 -13.03
C ILE A 511 -5.57 34.13 -14.44
N VAL A 512 -5.21 34.88 -15.48
CA VAL A 512 -5.36 34.43 -16.88
C VAL A 512 -4.12 34.73 -17.70
N CYS A 513 -3.81 33.88 -18.69
CA CYS A 513 -2.85 34.19 -19.74
C CYS A 513 -3.55 34.71 -21.00
N ASP A 514 -2.78 35.15 -22.00
CA ASP A 514 -3.33 35.73 -23.24
C ASP A 514 -4.21 34.78 -24.04
N ASN A 515 -3.96 33.47 -23.93
CA ASN A 515 -4.69 32.45 -24.65
C ASN A 515 -5.90 31.92 -23.86
N ASP A 516 -6.12 32.39 -22.64
CA ASP A 516 -7.31 32.05 -21.86
C ASP A 516 -8.51 32.87 -22.33
N ASN A 517 -9.71 32.35 -22.09
CA ASN A 517 -10.93 33.15 -22.18
C ASN A 517 -11.10 33.93 -20.86
N PRO A 518 -10.89 35.27 -20.84
CA PRO A 518 -11.07 36.08 -19.62
C PRO A 518 -12.49 35.95 -19.06
N ASN A 519 -13.47 35.90 -19.96
CA ASN A 519 -14.89 35.76 -19.66
C ASN A 519 -15.30 34.30 -19.45
N LYS A 520 -14.40 33.44 -18.93
CA LYS A 520 -14.72 32.04 -18.65
C LYS A 520 -15.97 31.96 -17.76
N VAL A 521 -16.94 31.18 -18.21
CA VAL A 521 -18.17 30.88 -17.48
C VAL A 521 -18.06 29.47 -16.91
N TYR A 522 -18.06 29.36 -15.58
CA TYR A 522 -18.10 28.08 -14.87
C TYR A 522 -19.47 27.40 -15.03
N GLY A 523 -19.51 26.09 -14.89
CA GLY A 523 -20.71 25.26 -15.11
C GLY A 523 -21.99 25.75 -14.43
N CYS A 524 -21.89 26.34 -13.24
CA CYS A 524 -23.01 26.93 -12.49
C CYS A 524 -23.74 28.07 -13.21
N PHE A 525 -23.07 28.78 -14.12
CA PHE A 525 -23.62 29.95 -14.82
C PHE A 525 -23.84 29.71 -16.32
N LYS A 526 -23.64 28.49 -16.84
CA LYS A 526 -23.79 28.18 -18.28
C LYS A 526 -25.25 28.18 -18.77
N SER A 527 -26.21 27.94 -17.89
CA SER A 527 -27.65 27.89 -18.19
C SER A 527 -28.37 29.22 -17.94
N ILE A 528 -27.65 30.25 -17.48
CA ILE A 528 -28.20 31.56 -17.15
C ILE A 528 -27.88 32.49 -18.32
N GLU A 529 -28.89 33.17 -18.87
CA GLU A 529 -28.69 34.22 -19.87
C GLU A 529 -27.74 35.28 -19.29
N GLN A 530 -26.52 35.35 -19.83
CA GLN A 530 -25.55 36.37 -19.42
C GLN A 530 -25.80 37.66 -20.21
N PRO A 531 -25.62 38.84 -19.60
CA PRO A 531 -25.69 40.10 -20.33
C PRO A 531 -24.73 40.06 -21.52
N ALA A 532 -25.26 40.34 -22.72
CA ALA A 532 -24.42 40.53 -23.89
C ALA A 532 -23.54 41.77 -23.65
N ASP A 533 -22.24 41.59 -23.82
CA ASP A 533 -21.20 42.62 -23.68
C ASP A 533 -20.93 43.10 -22.25
N ILE A 534 -20.24 42.26 -21.47
CA ILE A 534 -19.44 42.72 -20.33
C ILE A 534 -17.97 42.49 -20.66
N TYR A 535 -17.29 43.60 -20.93
CA TYR A 535 -15.85 43.72 -21.02
C TYR A 535 -15.28 43.61 -19.60
N GLU A 536 -14.31 42.73 -19.34
CA GLU A 536 -13.48 42.84 -18.14
C GLU A 536 -12.67 44.15 -18.24
N PRO A 537 -12.97 45.21 -17.45
CA PRO A 537 -12.16 46.42 -17.44
C PRO A 537 -10.82 46.13 -16.73
N PRO A 538 -9.76 46.87 -17.09
CA PRO A 538 -8.49 46.30 -17.52
C PRO A 538 -7.80 45.54 -16.40
N PHE A 539 -7.26 44.39 -16.81
CA PHE A 539 -6.10 43.76 -16.22
C PHE A 539 -4.92 44.71 -16.05
#